data_AF-A0A2S7CNX9-F1
#
_entry.id   AF-A0A2S7CNX9-F1
#
_cell.length_a   1.000
_cell.length_b   1.000
_cell.length_c   1.000
_cell.angle_alpha   90.00
_cell.angle_beta   90.00
_cell.angle_gamma   90.00
#
_symmetry.space_group_name_H-M   'P 1'
#
loop_
_entity.id
_entity.type
_entity.pdbx_description
1 polymer ?
#
loop_
_entity_poly.entity_id
_entity_poly.type
_entity_poly.pdbx_seq_one_letter_code
_entity_poly.pdbx_strand_id
1 'polypeptide(L)'
;MLFVILMSEYDFFSYDMFRLGGFGMTVFYATAELMLIVMSMALFGIFVPLTACLKKGRKPWSELIFFLIVNSFCWLLLSVKFFNNGWQTERHLLPLIVAALTALYISAALHASRRFKIRSAIAMIAVLTSFAVFYPKDMVGLLANGLRAYGVGGELPVQIVYENGTTTKGKLVFLSPENAYVLLVSDGATLSTIRRNVTKEIIIVRSPQ
;
A
#
# COMPACT_ATOMS: atom_id res chain seq x y z
N MET A 1 12.76 -5.71 7.76
CA MET A 1 11.41 -6.17 8.16
C MET A 1 11.09 -5.94 9.63
N LEU A 2 11.91 -6.40 10.59
CA LEU A 2 11.59 -6.25 12.02
C LEU A 2 11.34 -4.79 12.45
N PHE A 3 12.12 -3.83 11.97
CA PHE A 3 11.86 -2.40 12.22
C PHE A 3 10.55 -1.89 11.60
N VAL A 4 10.12 -2.45 10.46
CA VAL A 4 8.85 -2.07 9.81
C VAL A 4 7.66 -2.64 10.57
N ILE A 5 7.79 -3.87 11.05
CA ILE A 5 6.82 -4.50 11.94
C ILE A 5 6.74 -3.70 13.25
N LEU A 6 7.88 -3.34 13.85
CA LEU A 6 7.92 -2.49 15.04
C LEU A 6 7.23 -1.14 14.81
N MET A 7 7.54 -0.48 13.69
CA MET A 7 6.93 0.80 13.32
C MET A 7 5.42 0.68 13.10
N SER A 8 4.95 -0.40 12.46
CA SER A 8 3.52 -0.66 12.30
C SER A 8 2.83 -1.03 13.61
N GLU A 9 3.46 -1.85 14.46
CA GLU A 9 2.89 -2.30 15.73
C GLU A 9 2.69 -1.15 16.72
N TYR A 10 3.65 -0.23 16.73
CA TYR A 10 3.60 0.96 17.59
C TYR A 10 3.06 2.20 16.85
N ASP A 11 2.49 2.03 15.65
CA ASP A 11 1.89 3.09 14.81
C ASP A 11 2.77 4.35 14.70
N PHE A 12 4.09 4.17 14.52
CA PHE A 12 5.04 5.26 14.37
C PHE A 12 5.95 5.05 13.19
N PHE A 13 6.45 6.14 12.62
CA PHE A 13 7.50 6.11 11.63
C PHE A 13 8.64 7.01 12.08
N SER A 14 9.83 6.44 12.22
CA SER A 14 11.00 7.21 12.64
C SER A 14 11.82 7.63 11.42
N TYR A 15 11.78 8.94 11.13
CA TYR A 15 12.71 9.58 10.20
C TYR A 15 14.14 9.63 10.77
N ASP A 16 14.27 9.58 12.11
CA ASP A 16 15.53 9.76 12.83
C ASP A 16 16.35 8.48 12.99
N MET A 17 15.69 7.30 13.02
CA MET A 17 16.39 6.00 13.02
C MET A 17 17.27 5.81 11.77
N PHE A 18 17.04 6.58 10.71
CA PHE A 18 17.68 6.37 9.42
C PHE A 18 18.15 7.71 8.85
N ARG A 19 19.41 8.03 9.17
CA ARG A 19 20.22 9.28 9.05
C ARG A 19 20.06 10.19 7.82
N LEU A 20 19.19 9.87 6.84
CA LEU A 20 18.92 10.67 5.64
C LEU A 20 17.45 10.71 5.19
N GLY A 21 16.49 10.12 5.91
CA GLY A 21 15.05 10.13 5.55
C GLY A 21 14.67 9.34 4.28
N GLY A 22 15.52 9.32 3.26
CA GLY A 22 15.33 8.58 2.01
C GLY A 22 15.35 7.07 2.18
N PHE A 23 16.06 6.55 3.18
CA PHE A 23 16.03 5.12 3.50
C PHE A 23 14.67 4.70 4.08
N GLY A 24 14.03 5.53 4.91
CA GLY A 24 12.69 5.25 5.43
C GLY A 24 11.66 5.14 4.31
N MET A 25 11.63 6.12 3.40
CA MET A 25 10.76 6.08 2.21
C MET A 25 11.06 4.86 1.34
N THR A 26 12.34 4.54 1.12
CA THR A 26 12.75 3.36 0.34
C THR A 26 12.28 2.06 1.00
N VAL A 27 12.39 1.93 2.32
CA VAL A 27 11.92 0.76 3.07
C VAL A 27 10.39 0.66 3.04
N PHE A 28 9.68 1.78 3.14
CA PHE A 28 8.22 1.82 2.98
C PHE A 28 7.82 1.33 1.58
N TYR A 29 8.43 1.88 0.53
CA TYR A 29 8.20 1.45 -0.86
C TYR A 29 8.56 -0.03 -1.06
N ALA A 30 9.73 -0.47 -0.58
CA ALA A 30 10.15 -1.86 -0.69
C ALA A 30 9.21 -2.81 0.06
N THR A 31 8.68 -2.41 1.22
CA THR A 31 7.70 -3.21 1.96
C THR A 31 6.38 -3.26 1.22
N ALA A 32 5.90 -2.13 0.69
CA ALA A 32 4.68 -2.06 -0.09
C ALA A 32 4.78 -2.92 -1.37
N GLU A 33 5.90 -2.84 -2.09
CA GLU A 33 6.20 -3.67 -3.27
C GLU A 33 6.25 -5.16 -2.90
N LEU A 34 6.92 -5.51 -1.80
CA LEU A 34 7.00 -6.91 -1.36
C LEU A 34 5.63 -7.45 -0.93
N MET A 35 4.85 -6.68 -0.19
CA MET A 35 3.46 -7.04 0.16
C MET A 35 2.60 -7.23 -1.09
N LEU A 36 2.76 -6.35 -2.08
CA LEU A 36 2.06 -6.43 -3.34
C LEU A 36 2.46 -7.69 -4.11
N ILE A 37 3.76 -8.04 -4.16
CA ILE A 37 4.25 -9.29 -4.76
C ILE A 37 3.66 -10.51 -4.03
N VAL A 38 3.72 -10.53 -2.69
CA VAL A 38 3.19 -11.64 -1.87
C VAL A 38 1.69 -11.80 -2.09
N MET A 39 0.92 -10.71 -2.04
CA MET A 39 -0.52 -10.71 -2.31
C MET A 39 -0.83 -11.18 -3.74
N SER A 40 -0.07 -10.71 -4.73
CA SER A 40 -0.21 -11.11 -6.13
C SER A 40 0.00 -12.62 -6.31
N MET A 41 1.05 -13.16 -5.69
CA MET A 41 1.34 -14.59 -5.75
C MET A 41 0.31 -15.40 -4.95
N ALA A 42 -0.17 -14.92 -3.82
CA ALA A 42 -1.17 -15.59 -3.01
C ALA A 42 -2.54 -15.67 -3.69
N LEU A 43 -2.93 -14.68 -4.50
CA LEU A 43 -4.24 -14.65 -5.17
C LEU A 43 -4.19 -15.15 -6.62
N PHE A 44 -3.10 -14.87 -7.33
CA PHE A 44 -2.96 -15.09 -8.77
C PHE A 44 -1.67 -15.83 -9.16
N GLY A 45 -0.94 -16.39 -8.20
CA GLY A 45 0.31 -17.14 -8.44
C GLY A 45 0.20 -18.31 -9.40
N ILE A 46 -1.00 -18.88 -9.60
CA ILE A 46 -1.27 -19.94 -10.58
C ILE A 46 -0.85 -19.56 -12.02
N PHE A 47 -0.78 -18.26 -12.34
CA PHE A 47 -0.29 -17.81 -13.64
C PHE A 47 1.18 -18.16 -13.90
N VAL A 48 2.01 -18.37 -12.87
CA VAL A 48 3.42 -18.73 -13.02
C VAL A 48 3.60 -20.13 -13.63
N PRO A 49 3.12 -21.22 -13.00
CA PRO A 49 3.22 -22.56 -13.60
C PRO A 49 2.41 -22.70 -14.91
N LEU A 50 1.32 -21.93 -15.06
CA LEU A 50 0.51 -21.95 -16.28
C LEU A 50 1.29 -21.46 -17.51
N THR A 51 2.00 -20.33 -17.40
CA THR A 51 2.81 -19.84 -18.52
C THR A 51 4.04 -20.72 -18.77
N ALA A 52 4.60 -21.33 -17.73
CA ALA A 52 5.66 -22.32 -17.87
C ALA A 52 5.20 -23.52 -18.73
N CYS A 53 3.99 -24.02 -18.49
CA CYS A 53 3.38 -25.10 -19.27
C CYS A 53 3.20 -24.71 -20.75
N LEU A 54 2.64 -23.52 -21.00
CA LEU A 54 2.37 -23.01 -22.35
C LEU A 54 3.63 -22.74 -23.17
N LYS A 55 4.74 -22.36 -22.55
CA LYS A 55 5.97 -21.96 -23.27
C LYS A 55 7.06 -23.01 -23.31
N LYS A 56 7.25 -23.77 -22.23
CA LYS A 56 8.35 -24.76 -22.13
C LYS A 56 7.87 -26.19 -22.40
N GLY A 57 6.57 -26.45 -22.52
CA GLY A 57 6.01 -27.79 -22.64
C GLY A 57 6.24 -28.69 -21.43
N ARG A 58 6.89 -28.16 -20.38
CA ARG A 58 7.09 -28.84 -19.10
C ARG A 58 5.79 -28.78 -18.32
N LYS A 59 5.36 -29.88 -17.73
CA LYS A 59 4.18 -29.92 -16.85
C LYS A 59 4.63 -29.85 -15.39
N PRO A 60 4.74 -28.65 -14.77
CA PRO A 60 5.14 -28.51 -13.37
C PRO A 60 3.96 -28.83 -12.45
N TRP A 61 3.50 -30.09 -12.45
CA TRP A 61 2.30 -30.51 -11.70
C TRP A 61 2.39 -30.19 -10.20
N SER A 62 3.57 -30.33 -9.59
CA SER A 62 3.77 -29.99 -8.18
C SER A 62 3.57 -28.51 -7.89
N GLU A 63 4.17 -27.62 -8.68
CA GLU A 63 4.02 -26.16 -8.54
C GLU A 63 2.57 -25.73 -8.83
N LEU A 64 1.93 -26.34 -9.83
CA LEU A 64 0.55 -26.06 -10.19
C LEU A 64 -0.42 -26.43 -9.07
N ILE A 65 -0.25 -27.62 -8.46
CA ILE A 65 -1.06 -28.04 -7.32
C ILE A 65 -0.82 -27.12 -6.12
N PHE A 66 0.44 -26.78 -5.83
CA PHE A 66 0.77 -25.86 -4.73
C PHE A 66 0.07 -24.51 -4.88
N PHE A 67 0.22 -23.84 -6.04
CA PHE A 67 -0.44 -22.57 -6.28
C PHE A 67 -1.96 -22.69 -6.35
N LEU A 68 -2.50 -23.80 -6.83
CA LEU A 68 -3.95 -24.02 -6.84
C LEU A 68 -4.50 -24.10 -5.42
N ILE A 69 -3.82 -24.80 -4.51
CA ILE A 69 -4.22 -24.90 -3.10
C ILE A 69 -4.12 -23.53 -2.41
N VAL A 70 -2.97 -22.86 -2.52
CA VAL A 70 -2.74 -21.55 -1.87
C VAL A 70 -3.72 -20.51 -2.40
N ASN A 71 -3.88 -20.40 -3.72
CA ASN A 71 -4.81 -19.44 -4.30
C ASN A 71 -6.25 -19.74 -3.91
N SER A 72 -6.69 -21.01 -3.96
CA SER A 72 -8.06 -21.38 -3.57
C SER A 72 -8.33 -21.05 -2.11
N PHE A 73 -7.38 -21.32 -1.22
CA PHE A 73 -7.48 -20.96 0.19
C PHE A 73 -7.57 -19.44 0.41
N CYS A 74 -6.71 -18.66 -0.24
CA CYS A 74 -6.74 -17.21 -0.14
C CYS A 74 -8.03 -16.60 -0.73
N TRP A 75 -8.51 -17.10 -1.86
CA TRP A 75 -9.79 -16.68 -2.45
C TRP A 75 -10.98 -17.05 -1.57
N LEU A 76 -10.94 -18.19 -0.88
CA LEU A 76 -11.96 -18.57 0.09
C LEU A 76 -11.99 -17.60 1.27
N LEU A 77 -10.83 -17.27 1.86
CA LEU A 77 -10.73 -16.27 2.93
C LEU A 77 -11.25 -14.89 2.50
N LEU A 78 -10.87 -14.47 1.30
CA LEU A 78 -11.32 -13.20 0.71
C LEU A 78 -12.84 -13.19 0.51
N SER A 79 -13.40 -14.30 0.02
CA SER A 79 -14.83 -14.47 -0.19
C SER A 79 -15.59 -14.39 1.14
N VAL A 80 -15.14 -15.09 2.19
CA VAL A 80 -15.73 -15.00 3.54
C VAL A 80 -15.73 -13.56 4.04
N LYS A 81 -14.62 -12.82 3.84
CA LYS A 81 -14.55 -11.40 4.22
C LYS A 81 -15.54 -10.54 3.45
N PHE A 82 -15.72 -10.77 2.15
CA PHE A 82 -16.69 -10.03 1.35
C PHE A 82 -18.14 -10.36 1.70
N PHE A 83 -18.46 -11.61 2.02
CA PHE A 83 -19.80 -11.98 2.49
C PHE A 83 -20.14 -11.32 3.83
N ASN A 84 -19.18 -11.23 4.75
CA ASN A 84 -19.41 -10.65 6.07
C ASN A 84 -19.46 -9.11 6.07
N ASN A 85 -18.59 -8.46 5.28
CA ASN A 85 -18.42 -7.00 5.33
C ASN A 85 -19.09 -6.26 4.16
N GLY A 86 -19.66 -7.01 3.20
CA GLY A 86 -20.15 -6.47 1.94
C GLY A 86 -19.03 -6.18 0.94
N TRP A 87 -19.38 -6.19 -0.35
CA TRP A 87 -18.46 -5.87 -1.44
C TRP A 87 -18.58 -4.38 -1.82
N GLN A 88 -17.50 -3.62 -1.62
CA GLN A 88 -17.35 -2.26 -2.14
C GLN A 88 -16.44 -2.27 -3.37
N THR A 89 -17.04 -2.19 -4.57
CA THR A 89 -16.33 -2.29 -5.86
C THR A 89 -15.15 -1.32 -5.95
N GLU A 90 -15.35 -0.07 -5.56
CA GLU A 90 -14.33 1.00 -5.64
C GLU A 90 -13.08 0.68 -4.82
N ARG A 91 -13.24 0.06 -3.65
CA ARG A 91 -12.13 -0.23 -2.73
C ARG A 91 -11.45 -1.57 -2.98
N HIS A 92 -12.15 -2.56 -3.51
CA HIS A 92 -11.63 -3.92 -3.63
C HIS A 92 -11.16 -4.27 -5.04
N LEU A 93 -11.75 -3.68 -6.07
CA LEU A 93 -11.44 -4.02 -7.45
C LEU A 93 -10.00 -3.63 -7.83
N LEU A 94 -9.56 -2.45 -7.38
CA LEU A 94 -8.27 -1.88 -7.74
C LEU A 94 -7.09 -2.71 -7.21
N PRO A 95 -7.02 -3.07 -5.91
CA PRO A 95 -5.98 -3.99 -5.41
C PRO A 95 -5.97 -5.34 -6.13
N LEU A 96 -7.15 -5.88 -6.49
CA LEU A 96 -7.25 -7.16 -7.21
C LEU A 96 -6.68 -7.06 -8.64
N ILE A 97 -6.99 -5.99 -9.37
CA ILE A 97 -6.45 -5.77 -10.71
C ILE A 97 -4.93 -5.60 -10.67
N VAL A 98 -4.42 -4.80 -9.73
CA VAL A 98 -2.97 -4.60 -9.56
C VAL A 98 -2.27 -5.90 -9.20
N ALA A 99 -2.87 -6.71 -8.32
CA ALA A 99 -2.36 -8.02 -7.94
C ALA A 99 -2.33 -9.00 -9.14
N ALA A 100 -3.39 -9.04 -9.94
CA ALA A 100 -3.46 -9.87 -11.14
C ALA A 100 -2.40 -9.47 -12.18
N LEU A 101 -2.28 -8.16 -12.46
CA LEU A 101 -1.28 -7.63 -13.40
C LEU A 101 0.15 -7.91 -12.95
N THR A 102 0.42 -7.80 -11.65
CA THR A 102 1.73 -8.08 -11.09
C THR A 102 2.07 -9.56 -11.18
N ALA A 103 1.13 -10.46 -10.87
CA ALA A 103 1.33 -11.89 -11.05
C ALA A 103 1.59 -12.26 -12.53
N LEU A 104 0.87 -11.65 -13.47
CA LEU A 104 1.11 -11.80 -14.90
C LEU A 104 2.47 -11.25 -15.32
N TYR A 105 2.88 -10.10 -14.78
CA TYR A 105 4.20 -9.53 -15.03
C TYR A 105 5.32 -10.43 -14.51
N ILE A 106 5.24 -10.94 -13.27
CA ILE A 106 6.19 -11.89 -12.69
C ILE A 106 6.27 -13.15 -13.55
N SER A 107 5.12 -13.70 -13.92
CA SER A 107 5.01 -14.88 -14.78
C SER A 107 5.70 -14.66 -16.14
N ALA A 108 5.44 -13.52 -16.79
CA ALA A 108 6.10 -13.13 -18.03
C ALA A 108 7.61 -12.90 -17.83
N ALA A 109 8.03 -12.28 -16.73
CA ALA A 109 9.43 -12.04 -16.42
C ALA A 109 10.23 -13.34 -16.25
N LEU A 110 9.62 -14.38 -15.70
CA LEU A 110 10.26 -15.69 -15.49
C LEU A 110 10.28 -16.56 -16.75
N HIS A 111 9.24 -16.54 -17.58
CA HIS A 111 9.04 -17.56 -18.62
C HIS A 111 8.85 -17.02 -20.04
N ALA A 112 8.52 -15.74 -20.22
CA ALA A 112 8.27 -15.18 -21.54
C ALA A 112 9.55 -14.64 -22.22
N SER A 113 9.47 -14.43 -23.54
CA SER A 113 10.56 -13.83 -24.31
C SER A 113 10.69 -12.33 -24.02
N ARG A 114 11.87 -11.74 -24.30
CA ARG A 114 12.17 -10.32 -24.01
C ARG A 114 11.11 -9.34 -24.50
N ARG A 115 10.54 -9.57 -25.69
CA ARG A 115 9.46 -8.73 -26.26
C ARG A 115 8.19 -8.75 -25.40
N PHE A 116 7.82 -9.91 -24.88
CA PHE A 116 6.65 -10.05 -24.00
C PHE A 116 6.90 -9.44 -22.62
N LYS A 117 8.12 -9.53 -22.07
CA LYS A 117 8.48 -8.87 -20.80
C LYS A 117 8.33 -7.35 -20.88
N ILE A 118 8.79 -6.76 -21.98
CA ILE A 118 8.66 -5.30 -22.20
C ILE A 118 7.18 -4.93 -22.39
N ARG A 119 6.42 -5.71 -23.17
CA ARG A 119 4.99 -5.46 -23.37
C ARG A 119 4.19 -5.59 -22.07
N SER A 120 4.49 -6.56 -21.21
CA SER A 120 3.81 -6.70 -19.92
C SER A 120 4.17 -5.56 -18.96
N ALA A 121 5.42 -5.08 -18.95
CA ALA A 121 5.82 -3.89 -18.20
C ALA A 121 5.06 -2.64 -18.67
N ILE A 122 5.02 -2.40 -19.99
CA ILE A 122 4.30 -1.26 -20.58
C ILE A 122 2.80 -1.36 -20.26
N ALA A 123 2.20 -2.55 -20.40
CA ALA A 123 0.79 -2.75 -20.07
C ALA A 123 0.50 -2.47 -18.59
N MET A 124 1.36 -2.94 -17.67
CA MET A 124 1.23 -2.68 -16.24
C MET A 124 1.31 -1.17 -15.94
N ILE A 125 2.30 -0.47 -16.49
CA ILE A 125 2.44 0.98 -16.34
C ILE A 125 1.21 1.70 -16.91
N ALA A 126 0.79 1.37 -18.13
CA ALA A 126 -0.35 2.00 -18.78
C ALA A 126 -1.65 1.83 -17.99
N VAL A 127 -1.90 0.64 -17.42
CA VAL A 127 -3.08 0.41 -16.58
C VAL A 127 -2.99 1.19 -15.27
N LEU A 128 -1.84 1.17 -14.58
CA LEU A 128 -1.65 1.94 -13.35
C LEU A 128 -1.83 3.44 -13.56
N THR A 129 -1.26 3.99 -14.64
CA THR A 129 -1.44 5.40 -15.02
C THR A 129 -2.90 5.70 -15.37
N SER A 130 -3.59 4.80 -16.08
CA SER A 130 -5.01 4.96 -16.38
C SER A 130 -5.85 5.01 -15.10
N PHE A 131 -5.60 4.12 -14.15
CA PHE A 131 -6.29 4.15 -12.86
C PHE A 131 -5.99 5.42 -12.06
N ALA A 132 -4.76 5.92 -12.08
CA ALA A 132 -4.41 7.18 -11.44
C ALA A 132 -5.17 8.38 -12.04
N VAL A 133 -5.45 8.35 -13.35
CA VAL A 133 -6.18 9.43 -14.05
C VAL A 133 -7.69 9.31 -13.84
N PHE A 134 -8.27 8.12 -13.98
CA PHE A 134 -9.72 7.91 -13.92
C PHE A 134 -10.27 7.73 -12.49
N TYR A 135 -9.46 7.19 -11.58
CA TYR A 135 -9.84 6.86 -10.20
C TYR A 135 -8.85 7.43 -9.16
N PRO A 136 -8.57 8.76 -9.18
CA PRO A 136 -7.56 9.35 -8.30
C PRO A 136 -7.91 9.22 -6.82
N LYS A 137 -9.20 9.27 -6.46
CA LYS A 137 -9.65 9.16 -5.06
C LYS A 137 -9.35 7.79 -4.46
N ASP A 138 -9.58 6.71 -5.21
CA ASP A 138 -9.32 5.34 -4.74
C ASP A 138 -7.82 5.07 -4.61
N MET A 139 -7.02 5.58 -5.54
CA MET A 139 -5.55 5.52 -5.48
C MET A 139 -4.99 6.26 -4.27
N VAL A 140 -5.48 7.47 -4.00
CA VAL A 140 -5.12 8.24 -2.80
C VAL A 140 -5.61 7.51 -1.55
N GLY A 141 -6.78 6.88 -1.57
CA GLY A 141 -7.32 6.10 -0.46
C GLY A 141 -6.44 4.90 -0.08
N LEU A 142 -5.87 4.19 -1.07
CA LEU A 142 -4.92 3.11 -0.82
C LEU A 142 -3.63 3.63 -0.18
N LEU A 143 -3.09 4.75 -0.68
CA LEU A 143 -1.93 5.40 -0.08
C LEU A 143 -2.24 5.88 1.36
N ALA A 144 -3.40 6.50 1.57
CA ALA A 144 -3.85 6.97 2.87
C ALA A 144 -3.96 5.82 3.88
N ASN A 145 -4.49 4.66 3.49
CA ASN A 145 -4.52 3.48 4.35
C ASN A 145 -3.12 3.00 4.72
N GLY A 146 -2.17 3.03 3.77
CA GLY A 146 -0.77 2.77 4.03
C GLY A 146 -0.18 3.75 5.04
N LEU A 147 -0.39 5.05 4.86
CA LEU A 147 0.10 6.10 5.77
C LEU A 147 -0.51 6.00 7.18
N ARG A 148 -1.79 5.63 7.28
CA ARG A 148 -2.49 5.41 8.55
C ARG A 148 -1.84 4.31 9.38
N ALA A 149 -1.47 3.20 8.74
CA ALA A 149 -0.88 2.04 9.39
C ALA A 149 0.51 2.31 10.00
N TYR A 150 1.15 3.44 9.67
CA TYR A 150 2.43 3.86 10.25
C TYR A 150 2.32 5.18 11.04
N GLY A 151 1.10 5.67 11.28
CA GLY A 151 0.88 6.91 12.05
C GLY A 151 1.36 8.19 11.37
N VAL A 152 1.65 8.18 10.06
CA VAL A 152 2.28 9.30 9.33
C VAL A 152 1.32 10.08 8.44
N GLY A 153 0.05 9.72 8.39
CA GLY A 153 -0.91 10.47 7.59
C GLY A 153 -2.15 9.67 7.22
N GLY A 154 -2.75 10.04 6.08
CA GLY A 154 -4.00 9.46 5.63
C GLY A 154 -5.21 9.99 6.41
N GLU A 155 -5.22 11.27 6.76
CA GLU A 155 -6.32 11.92 7.50
C GLU A 155 -6.51 11.41 8.94
N LEU A 156 -5.43 10.97 9.60
CA LEU A 156 -5.49 10.60 11.01
C LEU A 156 -5.89 11.80 11.88
N PRO A 157 -6.87 11.67 12.79
CA PRO A 157 -7.20 12.74 13.73
C PRO A 157 -6.00 13.01 14.66
N VAL A 158 -5.52 14.26 14.67
CA VAL A 158 -4.38 14.68 15.47
C VAL A 158 -4.67 15.96 16.25
N GLN A 159 -4.00 16.09 17.39
CA GLN A 159 -3.87 17.32 18.14
C GLN A 159 -2.40 17.73 18.13
N ILE A 160 -2.14 18.94 17.65
CA ILE A 160 -0.82 19.53 17.54
C ILE A 160 -0.62 20.44 18.74
N VAL A 161 0.46 20.22 19.48
CA VAL A 161 0.89 21.07 20.60
C VAL A 161 2.10 21.86 20.15
N TYR A 162 1.98 23.19 20.09
CA TYR A 162 3.08 24.07 19.73
C TYR A 162 3.99 24.35 20.93
N GLU A 163 5.21 24.84 20.68
CA GLU A 163 6.15 25.20 21.76
C GLU A 163 5.60 26.28 22.70
N ASN A 164 4.76 27.19 22.18
CA ASN A 164 4.08 28.21 22.97
C ASN A 164 2.92 27.67 23.84
N GLY A 165 2.69 26.36 23.84
CA GLY A 165 1.62 25.69 24.60
C GLY A 165 0.23 25.77 23.97
N THR A 166 0.07 26.51 22.86
CA THR A 166 -1.20 26.50 22.12
C THR A 166 -1.42 25.13 21.48
N THR A 167 -2.69 24.76 21.28
CA THR A 167 -3.02 23.48 20.64
C THR A 167 -4.00 23.66 19.50
N THR A 168 -3.88 22.81 18.48
CA THR A 168 -4.81 22.82 17.35
C THR A 168 -5.17 21.40 16.96
N LYS A 169 -6.47 21.16 16.72
CA LYS A 169 -6.99 19.87 16.28
C LYS A 169 -7.19 19.85 14.78
N GLY A 170 -6.87 18.72 14.15
CA GLY A 170 -6.92 18.57 12.70
C GLY A 170 -6.87 17.11 12.25
N LYS A 171 -6.86 16.92 10.94
CA LYS A 171 -6.58 15.63 10.30
C LYS A 171 -5.20 15.68 9.64
N LEU A 172 -4.29 14.80 10.04
CA LEU A 172 -2.95 14.69 9.48
C LEU A 172 -3.02 14.05 8.09
N VAL A 173 -2.75 14.82 7.05
CA VAL A 173 -2.69 14.34 5.67
C VAL A 173 -1.39 13.58 5.45
N PHE A 174 -0.27 14.18 5.84
CA PHE A 174 1.06 13.62 5.65
C PHE A 174 2.05 14.25 6.63
N LEU A 175 2.98 13.44 7.14
CA LEU A 175 4.10 13.87 7.95
C LEU A 175 5.39 13.68 7.15
N SER A 176 6.10 14.77 6.89
CA SER A 176 7.43 14.76 6.27
C SER A 176 8.51 14.99 7.32
N PRO A 177 9.81 14.80 7.00
CA PRO A 177 10.90 15.05 7.94
C PRO A 177 10.85 16.45 8.58
N GLU A 178 10.49 17.48 7.81
CA GLU A 178 10.52 18.87 8.25
C GLU A 178 9.13 19.47 8.54
N ASN A 179 8.07 18.94 7.94
CA ASN A 179 6.74 19.55 7.97
C ASN A 179 5.62 18.52 8.25
N ALA A 180 4.61 18.94 9.00
CA ALA A 180 3.32 18.26 9.14
C ALA A 180 2.26 18.97 8.29
N TYR A 181 1.57 18.21 7.44
CA TYR A 181 0.49 18.71 6.59
C TYR A 181 -0.85 18.32 7.20
N VAL A 182 -1.62 19.30 7.67
CA VAL A 182 -2.80 19.07 8.52
C VAL A 182 -3.99 19.86 7.99
N LEU A 183 -5.15 19.21 7.89
CA LEU A 183 -6.43 19.85 7.64
C LEU A 183 -7.02 20.30 8.97
N LEU A 184 -7.18 21.62 9.16
CA LEU A 184 -7.66 22.19 10.41
C LEU A 184 -9.18 22.05 10.54
N VAL A 185 -9.66 21.67 11.75
CA VAL A 185 -11.10 21.54 12.03
C VAL A 185 -11.80 22.90 12.07
N SER A 186 -11.08 23.98 12.37
CA SER A 186 -11.63 25.32 12.55
C SER A 186 -12.24 25.94 11.28
N ASP A 187 -11.72 25.60 10.08
CA ASP A 187 -12.11 26.25 8.81
C ASP A 187 -12.55 25.27 7.70
N GLY A 188 -12.68 23.98 8.01
CA GLY A 188 -13.35 22.99 7.15
C GLY A 188 -12.65 22.59 5.83
N ALA A 189 -11.62 23.29 5.35
CA ALA A 189 -10.97 22.96 4.08
C ALA A 189 -9.51 23.45 3.89
N THR A 190 -8.91 24.15 4.87
CA THR A 190 -7.57 24.71 4.69
C THR A 190 -6.48 23.70 5.05
N LEU A 191 -5.64 23.35 4.05
CA LEU A 191 -4.42 22.58 4.27
C LEU A 191 -3.36 23.50 4.88
N SER A 192 -3.04 23.25 6.15
CA SER A 192 -1.99 23.97 6.87
C SER A 192 -0.69 23.18 6.85
N THR A 193 0.40 23.86 6.51
CA THR A 193 1.75 23.30 6.60
C THR A 193 2.41 23.84 7.86
N ILE A 194 2.67 22.96 8.82
CA ILE A 194 3.25 23.31 10.11
C ILE A 194 4.67 22.74 10.15
N ARG A 195 5.66 23.60 10.41
CA ARG A 195 7.06 23.14 10.55
C ARG A 195 7.21 22.34 11.84
N ARG A 196 7.91 21.20 11.77
CA ARG A 196 8.12 20.33 12.94
C ARG A 196 8.95 20.98 14.03
N ASN A 197 9.80 21.94 13.70
CA ASN A 197 10.65 22.66 14.65
C ASN A 197 9.88 23.61 15.60
N VAL A 198 8.65 24.02 15.25
CA VAL A 198 7.78 24.84 16.14
C VAL A 198 6.74 23.99 16.85
N THR A 199 6.78 22.68 16.64
CA THR A 199 5.85 21.71 17.20
C THR A 199 6.51 21.00 18.36
N LYS A 200 5.89 21.04 19.54
CA LYS A 200 6.36 20.30 20.70
C LYS A 200 6.00 18.82 20.55
N GLU A 201 4.72 18.53 20.32
CA GLU A 201 4.17 17.18 20.25
C GLU A 201 3.03 17.09 19.23
N ILE A 202 2.90 15.94 18.56
CA ILE A 202 1.75 15.60 17.72
C ILE A 202 1.09 14.37 18.34
N ILE A 203 -0.11 14.56 18.87
CA ILE A 203 -0.88 13.52 19.55
C ILE A 203 -1.90 12.96 18.57
N ILE A 204 -1.84 11.65 18.29
CA ILE A 204 -2.86 10.96 17.50
C ILE A 204 -4.07 10.72 18.41
N VAL A 205 -5.19 11.40 18.14
CA VAL A 205 -6.39 11.34 18.97
C VAL A 205 -7.21 10.13 18.56
N ARG A 206 -7.01 9.00 19.24
CA ARG A 206 -7.87 7.83 19.05
C ARG A 206 -9.19 8.06 19.78
N SER A 207 -10.31 8.04 19.06
CA SER A 207 -11.58 7.74 19.72
C SER A 207 -11.44 6.34 20.33
N PRO A 208 -11.72 6.14 21.62
CA PRO A 208 -11.80 4.78 22.17
C PRO A 208 -12.82 4.00 21.34
N GLN A 209 -12.38 2.85 20.82
CA GLN A 209 -13.25 1.88 20.15
C GLN A 209 -14.17 1.21 21.17
#